data_AF-A0A960DSH1-F1
#
_entry.id   AF-A0A960DSH1-F1
#
_cell.length_a   1.000
_cell.length_b   1.000
_cell.length_c   1.000
_cell.angle_alpha   90.00
_cell.angle_beta   90.00
_cell.angle_gamma   90.00
#
_symmetry.space_group_name_H-M   'P 1'
#
loop_
_entity.id
_entity.type
_entity.pdbx_description
1 polymer ?
#
loop_
_entity_poly.entity_id
_entity_poly.type
_entity_poly.pdbx_seq_one_letter_code
_entity_poly.pdbx_strand_id
1 'polypeptide(L)'
;MITADYQIELEGELGHDLHPAFAPALVEAGDGRTRVLATGIDQAALHDLLDRARDLGLALLGVEVVGDDAEVGTDPTAPPR
;
A
#
# COMPACT_ATOMS: atom_id res chain seq x y z
N MET A 1 -4.00 15.10 -11.96
CA MET A 1 -3.75 13.72 -11.49
C MET A 1 -4.23 13.66 -10.07
N ILE A 2 -5.05 12.67 -9.74
CA ILE A 2 -5.50 12.44 -8.37
C ILE A 2 -4.48 11.47 -7.77
N THR A 3 -3.96 11.81 -6.60
CA THR A 3 -3.01 10.99 -5.84
C THR A 3 -3.67 10.57 -4.55
N ALA A 4 -3.42 9.33 -4.14
CA ALA A 4 -3.93 8.79 -2.88
C ALA A 4 -2.88 7.91 -2.22
N ASP A 5 -3.11 7.63 -0.95
CA ASP A 5 -2.37 6.68 -0.15
C ASP A 5 -3.00 5.31 -0.30
N TYR A 6 -2.19 4.35 -0.69
CA TYR A 6 -2.60 2.98 -0.91
C TYR A 6 -1.87 2.04 0.03
N GLN A 7 -2.63 1.08 0.54
CA GLN A 7 -2.12 -0.09 1.22
C GLN A 7 -2.33 -1.30 0.33
N ILE A 8 -1.25 -2.02 0.06
CA ILE A 8 -1.27 -3.25 -0.72
C ILE A 8 -0.87 -4.39 0.22
N GLU A 9 -1.67 -5.44 0.24
CA GLU A 9 -1.38 -6.67 0.98
C GLU A 9 -1.02 -7.79 -0.01
N LEU A 10 0.08 -8.46 0.25
CA LEU A 10 0.62 -9.54 -0.56
C LEU A 10 0.81 -10.80 0.31
N GLU A 11 0.56 -11.96 -0.30
CA GLU A 11 0.81 -13.28 0.27
C GLU A 11 2.29 -13.63 0.06
N GLY A 12 2.94 -14.07 1.12
CA GLY A 12 4.38 -14.31 1.15
C GLY A 12 5.14 -13.15 1.78
N GLU A 13 6.33 -13.47 2.27
CA GLU A 13 7.25 -12.51 2.86
C GLU A 13 8.23 -12.01 1.81
N LEU A 14 8.22 -10.71 1.57
CA LEU A 14 9.21 -10.07 0.71
C LEU A 14 10.56 -10.14 1.42
N GLY A 15 11.54 -10.73 0.73
CA GLY A 15 12.92 -10.74 1.20
C GLY A 15 13.46 -9.32 1.39
N HIS A 16 14.28 -9.12 2.42
CA HIS A 16 14.82 -7.81 2.78
C HIS A 16 15.61 -7.16 1.62
N ASP A 17 16.23 -7.97 0.75
CA ASP A 17 16.92 -7.52 -0.47
C ASP A 17 16.01 -6.88 -1.53
N LEU A 18 14.71 -7.15 -1.48
CA LEU A 18 13.72 -6.65 -2.44
C LEU A 18 12.97 -5.41 -1.95
N HIS A 19 13.06 -5.06 -0.66
CA HIS A 19 12.51 -3.81 -0.12
C HIS A 19 12.90 -2.56 -0.92
N PRO A 20 14.15 -2.39 -1.39
CA PRO A 20 14.54 -1.22 -2.19
C PRO A 20 13.77 -1.11 -3.52
N ALA A 21 13.27 -2.23 -4.04
CA ALA A 21 12.49 -2.26 -5.27
C ALA A 21 11.09 -1.68 -5.07
N PHE A 22 10.64 -1.45 -3.84
CA PHE A 22 9.34 -0.81 -3.56
C PHE A 22 9.51 0.64 -3.09
N ALA A 23 10.73 1.14 -2.93
CA ALA A 23 10.97 2.53 -2.55
C ALA A 23 10.37 3.51 -3.58
N PRO A 24 9.74 4.61 -3.14
CA PRO A 24 9.70 5.13 -1.76
C PRO A 24 8.60 4.54 -0.86
N ALA A 25 7.84 3.54 -1.31
CA ALA A 25 6.81 2.90 -0.48
C ALA A 25 7.44 2.19 0.73
N LEU A 26 6.76 2.26 1.86
CA LEU A 26 7.13 1.55 3.07
C LEU A 26 6.70 0.09 2.95
N VAL A 27 7.63 -0.84 3.17
CA VAL A 27 7.33 -2.28 3.13
C VAL A 27 7.51 -2.88 4.52
N GLU A 28 6.48 -3.60 4.96
CA GLU A 28 6.47 -4.37 6.20
C GLU A 28 6.21 -5.84 5.84
N ALA A 29 7.24 -6.68 5.93
CA ALA A 29 7.11 -8.13 5.76
C ALA A 29 7.08 -8.82 7.14
N GLY A 30 6.14 -9.74 7.32
CA GLY A 30 6.01 -10.53 8.55
C GLY A 30 4.81 -11.48 8.51
N ASP A 31 4.85 -12.53 9.33
CA ASP A 31 3.75 -13.49 9.50
C ASP A 31 3.28 -14.13 8.16
N GLY A 32 4.21 -14.39 7.23
CA GLY A 32 3.89 -14.96 5.92
C GLY A 32 3.22 -13.97 4.95
N ARG A 33 3.25 -12.67 5.23
CA ARG A 33 2.62 -11.61 4.43
C ARG A 33 3.54 -10.42 4.24
N THR A 34 3.23 -9.62 3.22
CA THR A 34 3.91 -8.35 2.97
C THR A 34 2.88 -7.25 2.81
N ARG A 35 3.04 -6.18 3.58
CA ARG A 35 2.27 -4.95 3.47
C ARG A 35 3.12 -3.88 2.82
N VAL A 36 2.60 -3.25 1.77
CA VAL A 36 3.25 -2.13 1.09
C VAL A 36 2.36 -0.90 1.25
N LEU A 37 2.90 0.15 1.87
CA LEU A 37 2.25 1.43 2.12
C LEU A 37 2.87 2.46 1.20
N ALA A 38 2.11 2.88 0.19
CA ALA A 38 2.52 3.90 -0.78
C ALA A 38 1.74 5.19 -0.54
N THR A 39 2.44 6.30 -0.35
CA THR A 39 1.84 7.59 0.01
C THR A 39 1.87 8.56 -1.17
N GLY A 40 0.76 9.24 -1.44
CA GLY A 40 0.66 10.27 -2.48
C GLY A 40 0.98 9.78 -3.89
N ILE A 41 0.64 8.53 -4.21
CA ILE A 41 0.89 7.95 -5.53
C ILE A 41 -0.36 8.05 -6.42
N ASP A 42 -0.16 8.13 -7.73
CA ASP A 42 -1.24 8.03 -8.70
C ASP A 42 -1.50 6.58 -9.12
N GLN A 43 -2.58 6.36 -9.87
CA GLN A 43 -2.98 5.03 -10.32
C GLN A 43 -1.94 4.32 -11.20
N ALA A 44 -1.12 5.04 -11.97
CA ALA A 44 -0.06 4.41 -12.78
C ALA A 44 1.05 3.88 -11.87
N ALA A 45 1.49 4.68 -10.90
CA ALA A 45 2.47 4.26 -9.89
C ALA A 45 1.97 3.07 -9.05
N LEU A 46 0.67 3.01 -8.73
CA LEU A 46 0.06 1.85 -8.08
C LEU A 46 0.16 0.61 -8.97
N HIS A 47 -0.17 0.75 -10.26
CA HIS A 47 -0.10 -0.36 -11.21
C HIS A 47 1.33 -0.90 -11.37
N ASP A 48 2.35 -0.03 -11.40
CA ASP A 48 3.75 -0.44 -11.42
C ASP A 48 4.15 -1.26 -10.17
N LEU A 49 3.68 -0.87 -8.98
CA LEU A 49 3.92 -1.63 -7.74
C LEU A 49 3.27 -3.02 -7.78
N LEU A 50 2.04 -3.11 -8.31
CA LEU A 50 1.32 -4.37 -8.44
C LEU A 50 1.98 -5.30 -9.48
N ASP A 51 2.44 -4.75 -10.59
CA ASP A 51 3.16 -5.52 -11.62
C ASP A 51 4.48 -6.08 -11.07
N ARG A 52 5.21 -5.26 -10.29
CA ARG A 52 6.45 -5.68 -9.63
C ARG A 52 6.22 -6.78 -8.59
N ALA A 53 5.14 -6.71 -7.80
CA ALA A 53 4.77 -7.79 -6.89
C ALA A 53 4.48 -9.11 -7.63
N ARG A 54 3.82 -9.02 -8.79
CA ARG A 54 3.54 -10.16 -9.66
C ARG A 54 4.81 -10.76 -10.28
N ASP A 55 5.76 -9.94 -10.71
CA ASP A 55 7.05 -10.38 -11.25
C ASP A 55 7.87 -11.17 -10.20
N LEU A 56 7.75 -10.76 -8.94
CA LEU A 56 8.35 -11.45 -7.79
C LEU A 56 7.60 -12.72 -7.37
N GLY A 57 6.46 -13.02 -7.99
CA GLY A 57 5.64 -14.20 -7.69
C GLY A 57 4.85 -14.10 -6.39
N LEU A 58 4.65 -12.89 -5.86
CA LEU A 58 3.80 -12.67 -4.68
C LEU A 58 2.32 -12.63 -5.11
N ALA A 59 1.46 -13.28 -4.33
CA ALA A 59 0.03 -13.24 -4.62
C ALA A 59 -0.59 -11.97 -4.02
N LEU A 60 -1.36 -11.22 -4.80
CA LEU A 60 -2.07 -10.06 -4.29
C LEU A 60 -3.25 -10.49 -3.41
N LEU A 61 -3.21 -10.12 -2.13
CA LEU A 61 -4.31 -10.36 -1.18
C LEU A 61 -5.36 -9.25 -1.23
N GLY A 62 -4.92 -8.00 -1.37
CA GLY A 62 -5.82 -6.86 -1.38
C GLY A 62 -5.14 -5.53 -1.67
N VAL A 63 -5.94 -4.54 -2.08
CA VAL A 63 -5.53 -3.14 -2.22
C VAL A 63 -6.60 -2.27 -1.58
N GLU A 64 -6.19 -1.40 -0.65
CA GLU A 64 -7.06 -0.48 0.07
C GLU A 64 -6.56 0.95 -0.09
N VAL A 65 -7.48 1.91 -0.24
CA VAL A 65 -7.17 3.34 -0.20
C VAL A 65 -7.27 3.79 1.25
N VAL A 66 -6.14 4.18 1.85
CA VAL A 66 -6.04 4.52 3.27
C VAL A 66 -6.06 6.03 3.54
N GLY A 67 -5.83 6.83 2.52
CA GLY A 67 -5.86 8.28 2.59
C GLY A 67 -6.03 8.85 1.20
N ASP A 68 -7.24 9.25 0.84
CA ASP A 68 -7.43 10.10 -0.33
C ASP A 68 -7.21 11.53 0.17
N ASP A 69 -6.13 12.20 -0.25
CA ASP A 69 -5.96 13.64 -0.03
C ASP A 69 -7.06 14.47 -0.73
N ALA A 70 -8.07 13.83 -1.34
CA ALA A 70 -9.34 14.49 -1.61
C ALA A 70 -10.11 14.65 -0.30
N GLU A 71 -9.88 15.77 0.36
CA GLU A 71 -10.74 16.43 1.35
C GLU A 71 -12.12 15.77 1.60
N VAL A 72 -12.20 14.71 2.42
CA VAL A 72 -13.49 14.22 2.93
C VAL A 72 -13.37 13.81 4.40
N GLY A 73 -13.75 14.77 5.25
CA GLY A 73 -14.41 14.52 6.52
C GLY A 73 -13.55 13.92 7.62
N THR A 74 -12.91 14.78 8.40
CA THR A 74 -12.83 14.51 9.84
C THR A 74 -14.24 14.20 10.34
N ASP A 75 -14.45 13.00 10.85
CA ASP A 75 -15.62 12.66 11.64
C ASP A 75 -15.32 13.03 13.12
N PRO A 76 -15.82 14.16 13.64
CA PRO A 76 -15.85 14.40 15.08
C PRO A 76 -17.14 13.77 15.66
N THR A 77 -17.26 12.46 15.66
CA THR A 77 -18.23 11.75 16.53
C THR A 77 -17.48 10.78 17.45
N ALA A 78 -16.68 11.37 18.33
CA ALA A 78 -16.52 10.81 19.66
C ALA A 78 -17.76 11.20 20.49
N PRO A 79 -18.59 10.25 20.98
CA PRO A 79 -19.68 10.60 21.87
C PRO A 79 -19.10 11.10 23.21
N PRO A 80 -19.51 12.27 23.72
CA PRO A 80 -19.15 12.67 25.08
C PRO A 80 -19.90 11.78 26.08
N ARG A 81 -19.19 11.26 27.09
CA ARG A 81 -19.79 10.74 28.33
C ARG A 81 -19.19 11.43 29.53
#